data_AF-A0A2E1WPZ9-F1
#
_entry.id   AF-A0A2E1WPZ9-F1
#
_cell.length_a   1.000
_cell.length_b   1.000
_cell.length_c   1.000
_cell.angle_alpha   90.00
_cell.angle_beta   90.00
_cell.angle_gamma   90.00
#
_symmetry.space_group_name_H-M   'P 1'
#
loop_
_entity.id
_entity.type
_entity.pdbx_description
1 polymer ?
#
loop_
_entity_poly.entity_id
_entity_poly.type
_entity_poly.pdbx_seq_one_letter_code
_entity_poly.pdbx_strand_id
1 'polypeptide(L)'
;MTIDVADRLELHELPGRYGDAIDDRNWDRLRQVFTEDAVFDLTGVGFRRLEGIDDIVHFMNVEAQHPKTHMMTNIYVEDEDGAVNMNFRIVALLGKGLVGTASYYDEVVKTPQGWRVKHRECMLRRRDKRDAPCDNPS
;
A
#
# COMPACT_ATOMS: atom_id res chain seq x y z
N MET A 1 -15.97 13.52 -7.72
CA MET A 1 -15.37 14.50 -6.77
C MET A 1 -14.06 14.91 -7.40
N THR A 2 -13.68 16.18 -7.38
CA THR A 2 -12.37 16.61 -7.91
C THR A 2 -11.44 16.82 -6.72
N ILE A 3 -10.32 16.12 -6.67
CA ILE A 3 -9.34 16.29 -5.58
C ILE A 3 -8.54 17.60 -5.77
N ASP A 4 -8.27 18.31 -4.68
CA ASP A 4 -7.45 19.53 -4.71
C ASP A 4 -5.98 19.28 -4.27
N VAL A 5 -5.20 20.35 -4.14
CA VAL A 5 -3.79 20.24 -3.73
C VAL A 5 -3.64 19.72 -2.30
N ALA A 6 -4.53 20.08 -1.38
CA ALA A 6 -4.50 19.60 -0.01
C ALA A 6 -4.83 18.11 0.05
N ASP A 7 -5.83 17.68 -0.73
CA ASP A 7 -6.17 16.27 -0.90
C ASP A 7 -4.98 15.48 -1.45
N ARG A 8 -4.31 16.00 -2.50
CA ARG A 8 -3.14 15.34 -3.08
C ARG A 8 -1.98 15.23 -2.10
N LEU A 9 -1.78 16.23 -1.22
CA LEU A 9 -0.75 16.17 -0.18
C LEU A 9 -1.09 15.09 0.85
N GLU A 10 -2.32 15.07 1.35
CA GLU A 10 -2.76 14.06 2.33
C GLU A 10 -2.64 12.63 1.76
N LEU A 11 -3.07 12.44 0.51
CA LEU A 11 -2.93 11.17 -0.19
C LEU A 11 -1.46 10.76 -0.36
N HIS A 12 -0.58 11.70 -0.72
CA HIS A 12 0.85 11.41 -0.89
C HIS A 12 1.55 11.06 0.44
N GLU A 13 1.01 11.49 1.58
CA GLU A 13 1.53 11.12 2.90
C GLU A 13 1.07 9.74 3.38
N LEU A 14 -0.08 9.23 2.91
CA LEU A 14 -0.63 7.94 3.37
C LEU A 14 0.34 6.76 3.25
N PRO A 15 1.08 6.57 2.13
CA PRO A 15 2.06 5.48 2.05
C PRO A 15 3.14 5.59 3.11
N GLY A 16 3.68 6.80 3.34
CA GLY A 16 4.72 7.03 4.35
C GLY A 16 4.21 6.70 5.75
N ARG A 17 3.02 7.20 6.10
CA ARG A 17 2.36 6.91 7.39
C ARG A 17 2.09 5.42 7.59
N TYR A 18 1.71 4.72 6.52
CA TYR A 18 1.58 3.26 6.53
C TYR A 18 2.90 2.56 6.84
N GLY A 19 3.98 2.92 6.13
CA GLY A 19 5.31 2.36 6.34
C GLY A 19 5.78 2.52 7.78
N ASP A 20 5.73 3.74 8.30
CA ASP A 20 6.12 4.05 9.69
C ASP A 20 5.24 3.29 10.70
N ALA A 21 3.92 3.27 10.51
CA ALA A 21 3.02 2.57 11.43
C ALA A 21 3.31 1.07 11.49
N ILE A 22 3.62 0.44 10.35
CA ILE A 22 4.05 -0.95 10.32
C ILE A 22 5.39 -1.11 11.03
N ASP A 23 6.42 -0.35 10.64
CA ASP A 23 7.78 -0.48 11.17
C ASP A 23 7.86 -0.25 12.68
N ASP A 24 7.14 0.74 13.20
CA ASP A 24 7.04 1.07 14.63
C ASP A 24 6.13 0.12 15.42
N ARG A 25 5.42 -0.78 14.74
CA ARG A 25 4.34 -1.61 15.33
C ARG A 25 3.25 -0.76 15.99
N ASN A 26 2.99 0.41 15.43
CA ASN A 26 1.98 1.35 15.93
C ASN A 26 0.64 1.10 15.25
N TRP A 27 -0.14 0.18 15.83
CA TRP A 27 -1.41 -0.26 15.27
C TRP A 27 -2.51 0.80 15.35
N ASP A 28 -2.44 1.70 16.32
CA ASP A 28 -3.38 2.83 16.40
C ASP A 28 -3.16 3.82 15.24
N ARG A 29 -1.91 4.02 14.81
CA ARG A 29 -1.61 4.79 13.59
C ARG A 29 -2.00 4.02 12.33
N LEU A 30 -1.80 2.70 12.32
CA LEU A 30 -2.21 1.87 11.18
C LEU A 30 -3.73 1.96 10.93
N ARG A 31 -4.53 2.00 12.00
CA ARG A 31 -5.99 2.22 11.95
C ARG A 31 -6.39 3.56 11.34
N GLN A 32 -5.49 4.54 11.29
CA GLN A 32 -5.72 5.84 10.64
C GLN A 32 -5.36 5.83 9.15
N VAL A 33 -4.83 4.73 8.61
CA VAL A 33 -4.51 4.60 7.19
C VAL A 33 -5.67 4.00 6.41
N PHE A 34 -6.33 2.98 6.97
CA PHE A 34 -7.38 2.23 6.30
C PHE A 34 -8.77 2.61 6.81
N THR A 35 -9.81 2.32 6.03
CA THR A 35 -11.19 2.30 6.54
C THR A 35 -11.41 1.09 7.45
N GLU A 36 -12.45 1.14 8.29
CA GLU A 36 -12.77 0.01 9.19
C GLU A 36 -13.05 -1.29 8.44
N ASP A 37 -13.67 -1.18 7.28
CA ASP A 37 -14.06 -2.26 6.38
C ASP A 37 -13.12 -2.37 5.16
N ALA A 38 -11.87 -1.94 5.32
CA ALA A 38 -10.89 -1.99 4.26
C ALA A 38 -10.51 -3.43 3.90
N VAL A 39 -10.15 -3.63 2.64
CA VAL A 39 -9.62 -4.89 2.14
C VAL A 39 -8.14 -4.74 1.82
N PHE A 40 -7.33 -5.70 2.25
CA PHE A 40 -5.94 -5.79 1.83
C PHE A 40 -5.69 -7.14 1.16
N ASP A 41 -5.58 -7.12 -0.17
CA ASP A 41 -5.25 -8.29 -0.98
C ASP A 41 -3.73 -8.50 -1.07
N LEU A 42 -3.26 -9.55 -0.39
CA LEU A 42 -1.87 -10.00 -0.43
C LEU A 42 -1.67 -11.27 -1.29
N THR A 43 -2.68 -11.68 -2.07
CA THR A 43 -2.58 -12.89 -2.92
C THR A 43 -1.53 -12.73 -4.01
N GLY A 44 -1.33 -11.51 -4.52
CA GLY A 44 -0.28 -11.16 -5.47
C GLY A 44 1.16 -11.27 -4.92
N VAL A 45 1.31 -11.48 -3.62
CA VAL A 45 2.58 -11.75 -2.94
C VAL A 45 2.58 -13.10 -2.19
N GLY A 46 1.57 -13.94 -2.42
CA GLY A 46 1.51 -15.32 -1.91
C GLY A 46 0.87 -15.49 -0.53
N PHE A 47 0.18 -14.47 0.00
CA PHE A 47 -0.59 -14.57 1.25
C PHE A 47 -2.10 -14.53 0.99
N ARG A 48 -2.90 -14.59 2.06
CA ARG A 48 -4.37 -14.49 1.98
C ARG A 48 -4.82 -13.03 1.82
N ARG A 49 -6.05 -12.84 1.31
CA ARG A 49 -6.78 -11.57 1.40
C ARG A 49 -7.19 -11.31 2.86
N LEU A 50 -7.09 -10.07 3.30
CA LEU A 50 -7.44 -9.61 4.64
C LEU A 50 -8.69 -8.73 4.59
N GLU A 51 -9.63 -8.97 5.50
CA GLU A 51 -10.95 -8.34 5.49
C GLU A 51 -11.18 -7.51 6.77
N GLY A 52 -11.22 -6.18 6.62
CA GLY A 52 -11.40 -5.24 7.72
C GLY A 52 -10.11 -4.90 8.46
N ILE A 53 -10.09 -3.72 9.11
CA ILE A 53 -8.89 -3.21 9.79
C ILE A 53 -8.40 -4.12 10.92
N ASP A 54 -9.29 -4.82 11.60
CA ASP A 54 -8.91 -5.74 12.69
C ASP A 54 -8.15 -6.96 12.15
N ASP A 55 -8.57 -7.52 11.03
CA ASP A 55 -7.87 -8.63 10.37
C ASP A 55 -6.52 -8.16 9.82
N ILE A 56 -6.48 -6.96 9.22
CA ILE A 56 -5.24 -6.34 8.76
C ILE A 56 -4.25 -6.17 9.93
N VAL A 57 -4.69 -5.58 11.05
CA VAL A 57 -3.85 -5.39 12.24
C VAL A 57 -3.40 -6.74 12.81
N HIS A 58 -4.29 -7.73 12.88
CA HIS A 58 -3.95 -9.07 13.38
C HIS A 58 -2.86 -9.71 12.53
N PHE A 59 -3.03 -9.72 11.21
CA PHE A 59 -2.04 -10.25 10.28
C PHE A 59 -0.69 -9.56 10.46
N MET A 60 -0.68 -8.22 10.48
CA MET A 60 0.56 -7.45 10.62
C MET A 60 1.23 -7.66 11.98
N ASN A 61 0.48 -7.93 13.03
CA ASN A 61 1.04 -8.11 14.37
C ASN A 61 1.51 -9.56 14.64
N VAL A 62 0.84 -10.56 14.07
CA VAL A 62 0.98 -11.97 14.48
C VAL A 62 1.45 -12.89 13.37
N GLU A 63 0.95 -12.70 12.14
CA GLU A 63 1.19 -13.63 11.03
C GLU A 63 2.35 -13.20 10.13
N ALA A 64 2.51 -11.88 9.94
CA ALA A 64 3.44 -11.31 8.98
C ALA A 64 4.91 -11.44 9.44
N GLN A 65 5.78 -11.76 8.49
CA GLN A 65 7.23 -11.61 8.65
C GLN A 65 7.67 -10.28 8.05
N HIS A 66 7.72 -9.26 8.90
CA HIS A 66 8.05 -7.91 8.45
C HIS A 66 9.53 -7.74 8.10
N PRO A 67 9.84 -7.01 7.02
CA PRO A 67 11.19 -6.47 6.81
C PRO A 67 11.56 -5.52 7.96
N LYS A 68 12.84 -5.14 8.00
CA LYS A 68 13.31 -4.13 8.96
C LYS A 68 12.77 -2.74 8.68
N THR A 69 12.51 -2.42 7.42
CA THR A 69 12.08 -1.10 6.98
C THR A 69 11.29 -1.20 5.69
N HIS A 70 10.19 -0.45 5.60
CA HIS A 70 9.37 -0.26 4.41
C HIS A 70 9.61 1.15 3.84
N MET A 71 10.28 1.27 2.69
CA MET A 71 10.46 2.56 2.00
C MET A 71 9.45 2.71 0.87
N MET A 72 8.58 3.71 0.96
CA MET A 72 7.58 3.99 -0.08
C MET A 72 8.13 4.93 -1.14
N THR A 73 7.91 4.58 -2.40
CA THR A 73 8.49 5.29 -3.56
C THR A 73 7.49 5.38 -4.72
N ASN A 74 7.77 6.25 -5.69
CA ASN A 74 7.00 6.42 -6.92
C ASN A 74 5.49 6.61 -6.68
N ILE A 75 5.15 7.45 -5.71
CA ILE A 75 3.76 7.70 -5.27
C ILE A 75 3.10 8.68 -6.24
N TYR A 76 1.93 8.31 -6.75
CA TYR A 76 1.07 9.21 -7.52
C TYR A 76 -0.40 8.81 -7.38
N VAL A 77 -1.27 9.78 -7.67
CA VAL A 77 -2.72 9.68 -7.54
C VAL A 77 -3.37 9.93 -8.89
N GLU A 78 -4.33 9.08 -9.23
CA GLU A 78 -5.23 9.18 -10.37
C GLU A 78 -6.64 9.47 -9.84
N ASP A 79 -7.32 10.43 -10.46
CA ASP A 79 -8.71 10.82 -10.15
C ASP A 79 -9.52 10.61 -11.43
N GLU A 80 -10.14 9.44 -11.56
CA GLU A 80 -10.81 8.98 -12.78
C GLU A 80 -12.19 8.39 -12.44
N ASP A 81 -13.22 8.77 -13.20
CA ASP A 81 -14.57 8.22 -13.09
C ASP A 81 -15.20 8.23 -11.68
N GLY A 82 -14.79 9.19 -10.85
CA GLY A 82 -15.27 9.34 -9.47
C GLY A 82 -14.60 8.40 -8.46
N ALA A 83 -13.60 7.63 -8.89
CA ALA A 83 -12.71 6.88 -8.03
C ALA A 83 -11.36 7.59 -7.93
N VAL A 84 -10.78 7.58 -6.73
CA VAL A 84 -9.42 8.09 -6.51
C VAL A 84 -8.55 6.88 -6.22
N ASN A 85 -7.55 6.69 -7.08
CA ASN A 85 -6.63 5.57 -7.01
C ASN A 85 -5.22 6.07 -6.70
N MET A 86 -4.51 5.37 -5.83
CA MET A 86 -3.12 5.67 -5.52
C MET A 86 -2.23 4.50 -5.90
N ASN A 87 -1.14 4.83 -6.60
CA ASN A 87 -0.17 3.87 -7.09
C ASN A 87 1.18 4.20 -6.44
N PHE A 88 1.82 3.20 -5.84
CA PHE A 88 3.16 3.38 -5.27
C PHE A 88 3.91 2.05 -5.20
N ARG A 89 5.16 2.11 -4.75
CA ARG A 89 6.04 0.95 -4.62
C ARG A 89 6.64 0.90 -3.24
N ILE A 90 6.95 -0.30 -2.82
CA ILE A 90 7.79 -0.54 -1.65
C ILE A 90 9.16 -1.05 -2.06
N VAL A 91 10.17 -0.54 -1.37
CA VAL A 91 11.48 -1.17 -1.23
C VAL A 91 11.62 -1.62 0.23
N ALA A 92 11.72 -2.92 0.45
CA ALA A 92 11.74 -3.55 1.76
C ALA A 92 13.13 -4.12 2.07
N LEU A 93 13.68 -3.80 3.24
CA LEU A 93 14.95 -4.37 3.69
C LEU A 93 14.73 -5.72 4.40
N LEU A 94 15.01 -6.82 3.71
CA LEU A 94 14.77 -8.19 4.18
C LEU A 94 15.88 -8.72 5.11
N GLY A 95 16.99 -7.99 5.23
CA GLY A 95 18.16 -8.37 6.00
C GLY A 95 19.18 -9.18 5.19
N LYS A 96 20.38 -9.41 5.77
CA LYS A 96 21.52 -10.08 5.09
C LYS A 96 21.88 -9.47 3.72
N GLY A 97 21.68 -8.16 3.56
CA GLY A 97 21.90 -7.46 2.30
C GLY A 97 20.83 -7.68 1.22
N LEU A 98 19.74 -8.39 1.54
CA LEU A 98 18.63 -8.62 0.62
C LEU A 98 17.61 -7.49 0.68
N VAL A 99 17.07 -7.18 -0.51
CA VAL A 99 16.02 -6.19 -0.72
C VAL A 99 14.88 -6.84 -1.48
N GLY A 100 13.65 -6.58 -1.04
CA GLY A 100 12.43 -6.96 -1.74
C GLY A 100 11.73 -5.74 -2.32
N THR A 101 10.96 -5.94 -3.38
CA THR A 101 10.08 -4.90 -3.94
C THR A 101 8.70 -5.45 -4.21
N ALA A 102 7.69 -4.63 -4.00
CA ALA A 102 6.33 -4.89 -4.45
C ALA A 102 5.69 -3.58 -4.93
N SER A 103 4.60 -3.69 -5.67
CA SER A 103 3.75 -2.55 -6.05
C SER A 103 2.45 -2.60 -5.27
N TYR A 104 1.99 -1.42 -4.85
CA TYR A 104 0.70 -1.23 -4.21
C TYR A 104 -0.24 -0.46 -5.13
N TYR A 105 -1.49 -0.90 -5.15
CA TYR A 105 -2.59 -0.29 -5.87
C TYR A 105 -3.74 -0.09 -4.89
N ASP A 106 -4.01 1.17 -4.56
CA ASP A 106 -4.99 1.54 -3.56
C ASP A 106 -6.19 2.22 -4.20
N GLU A 107 -7.38 1.81 -3.79
CA GLU A 107 -8.59 2.63 -3.86
C GLU A 107 -8.71 3.41 -2.55
N VAL A 108 -8.85 4.73 -2.64
CA VAL A 108 -8.91 5.63 -1.48
C VAL A 108 -10.20 6.42 -1.47
N VAL A 109 -10.70 6.68 -0.25
CA VAL A 109 -11.94 7.42 -0.04
C VAL A 109 -11.73 8.53 0.97
N LYS A 110 -12.40 9.67 0.77
CA LYS A 110 -12.39 10.78 1.73
C LYS A 110 -13.43 10.53 2.81
N THR A 111 -13.00 10.43 4.05
CA THR A 111 -13.87 10.33 5.23
C THR A 111 -13.92 11.67 5.96
N PRO A 112 -14.81 11.85 6.95
CA PRO A 112 -14.79 13.04 7.80
C PRO A 112 -13.47 13.24 8.58
N GLN A 113 -12.66 12.19 8.71
CA GLN A 113 -11.35 12.20 9.39
C GLN A 113 -10.17 12.25 8.41
N GLY A 114 -10.43 12.47 7.11
CA GLY A 114 -9.42 12.54 6.07
C GLY A 114 -9.45 11.36 5.10
N TRP A 115 -8.46 11.29 4.21
CA TRP A 115 -8.36 10.21 3.23
C TRP A 115 -7.94 8.89 3.86
N ARG A 116 -8.56 7.79 3.42
CA ARG A 116 -8.29 6.43 3.91
C ARG A 116 -8.26 5.44 2.75
N VAL A 117 -7.47 4.39 2.92
CA VAL A 117 -7.39 3.25 2.00
C VAL A 117 -8.60 2.35 2.23
N LYS A 118 -9.40 2.16 1.18
CA LYS A 118 -10.58 1.30 1.16
C LYS A 118 -10.25 -0.09 0.63
N HIS A 119 -9.43 -0.15 -0.41
CA HIS A 119 -8.94 -1.39 -0.99
C HIS A 119 -7.44 -1.22 -1.27
N ARG A 120 -6.64 -2.23 -0.98
CA ARG A 120 -5.22 -2.28 -1.34
C ARG A 120 -4.88 -3.63 -1.92
N GLU A 121 -4.19 -3.63 -3.07
CA GLU A 121 -3.57 -4.81 -3.64
C GLU A 121 -2.05 -4.71 -3.51
N CYS A 122 -1.40 -5.80 -3.12
CA CYS A 122 0.06 -5.93 -3.13
C CYS A 122 0.48 -6.96 -4.17
N MET A 123 1.37 -6.55 -5.10
CA MET A 123 1.77 -7.39 -6.21
C MET A 123 3.30 -7.46 -6.35
N LEU A 124 3.86 -8.68 -6.44
CA LEU A 124 5.27 -8.87 -6.83
C LEU A 124 5.51 -8.45 -8.28
N ARG A 125 4.57 -8.77 -9.16
CA ARG A 125 4.60 -8.41 -10.59
C ARG A 125 3.67 -7.23 -10.82
N ARG A 126 4.17 -6.18 -11.46
CA ARG A 126 3.36 -5.00 -11.79
C ARG A 126 2.21 -5.38 -12.72
N ARG A 127 0.99 -4.94 -12.38
CA ARG A 127 -0.24 -5.18 -13.15
C ARG A 127 -0.08 -4.83 -14.63
N ASP A 128 0.56 -3.69 -14.90
CA ASP A 128 0.64 -3.11 -16.24
C ASP A 128 2.04 -3.23 -16.88
N LYS A 129 2.94 -4.09 -16.34
CA LYS A 129 4.24 -4.33 -16.98
C LYS A 129 4.00 -5.03 -18.32
N ARG A 130 4.53 -4.44 -19.39
CA ARG A 130 4.52 -5.01 -20.73
C ARG A 130 5.81 -5.78 -20.97
N ASP A 131 5.74 -6.83 -21.76
CA ASP A 131 6.92 -7.52 -22.24
C ASP A 131 7.72 -6.60 -23.16
N ALA A 132 9.02 -6.52 -22.92
CA ALA A 132 9.94 -5.78 -23.75
C ALA A 132 11.15 -6.67 -24.11
N PRO A 133 11.75 -6.52 -25.30
CA PRO A 133 12.95 -7.27 -25.67
C PRO A 133 14.11 -7.12 -24.67
N CYS A 134 14.19 -6.00 -23.95
CA CYS A 134 15.23 -5.79 -22.93
C CYS A 134 15.06 -6.66 -21.66
N ASP A 135 13.88 -7.22 -21.42
CA ASP A 135 13.64 -8.10 -20.26
C ASP A 135 14.20 -9.52 -20.48
N ASN A 136 14.36 -9.93 -21.73
CA ASN A 136 14.90 -11.23 -22.14
C ASN A 136 16.05 -11.02 -23.14
N PRO A 137 17.20 -10.50 -22.68
CA PRO A 137 18.35 -10.34 -23.55
C PRO A 137 18.78 -11.72 -24.09
N SER A 138 18.95 -11.79 -25.41
CA SER A 138 19.45 -12.97 -26.14
C SER A 138 20.81 -13.43 -25.64
#